data_AF-A0A9R1JR45-F1
#
_entry.id   AF-A0A9R1JR45-F1
#
_cell.length_a   1.000
_cell.length_b   1.000
_cell.length_c   1.000
_cell.angle_alpha   90.00
_cell.angle_beta   90.00
_cell.angle_gamma   90.00
#
_symmetry.space_group_name_H-M   'P 1'
#
loop_
_entity.id
_entity.type
_entity.pdbx_description
1 polymer ?
#
loop_
_entity_poly.entity_id
_entity_poly.type
_entity_poly.pdbx_seq_one_letter_code
_entity_poly.pdbx_strand_id
1 'polypeptide(L)'
;MSPVQVREQYLTLGLKFNAKGAIECYKGEMEVLLESRARCRETAFNMIDGDFKVFQGKWSVQEVDATTDEGGEVPISQEFQTMLSYVVELEPKLWVPVRLLEGRICKEIKTNLVCIREEAERVQRLQGG
;
A
#
# COMPACT_ATOMS: atom_id res chain seq x y z
N MET A 1 7.04 -19.84 5.90
CA MET A 1 7.34 -18.87 6.97
C MET A 1 7.37 -17.49 6.35
N SER A 2 6.33 -16.70 6.60
CA SER A 2 6.21 -15.29 6.20
C SER A 2 7.16 -14.43 7.06
N PRO A 3 7.87 -13.44 6.49
CA PRO A 3 8.78 -12.60 7.26
C PRO A 3 7.99 -11.66 8.19
N VAL A 4 8.38 -11.63 9.47
CA VAL A 4 7.85 -10.69 10.46
C VAL A 4 8.55 -9.34 10.25
N GLN A 5 7.80 -8.34 9.79
CA GLN A 5 8.32 -6.97 9.64
C GLN A 5 8.05 -6.20 10.94
N VAL A 6 9.11 -5.85 11.68
CA VAL A 6 9.01 -5.01 12.91
C VAL A 6 9.41 -3.57 12.57
N ARG A 7 8.53 -2.60 12.82
CA ARG A 7 8.82 -1.16 12.62
C ARG A 7 8.48 -0.39 13.89
N GLU A 8 9.50 0.17 14.56
CA GLU A 8 9.29 1.07 15.70
C GLU A 8 8.95 2.49 15.21
N GLN A 9 7.93 3.12 15.79
CA GLN A 9 7.55 4.49 15.44
C GLN A 9 7.25 5.35 16.66
N TYR A 10 7.72 6.60 16.62
CA TYR A 10 7.53 7.59 17.67
C TYR A 10 6.43 8.61 17.28
N LEU A 11 5.54 8.92 18.23
CA LEU A 11 4.49 9.94 18.12
C LEU A 11 4.83 11.11 19.05
N THR A 12 5.09 12.29 18.48
CA THR A 12 5.31 13.53 19.25
C THR A 12 4.05 14.41 19.20
N LEU A 13 3.17 14.23 20.18
CA LEU A 13 1.97 15.04 20.42
C LEU A 13 1.82 15.36 21.92
N GLY A 14 2.92 15.40 22.69
CA GLY A 14 2.89 15.58 24.14
C GLY A 14 2.42 14.34 24.95
N LEU A 15 1.89 13.32 24.27
CA LEU A 15 1.62 11.98 24.80
C LEU A 15 2.66 11.01 24.25
N LYS A 16 3.54 10.50 25.13
CA LYS A 16 4.54 9.48 24.77
C LYS A 16 3.89 8.10 24.90
N PHE A 17 3.51 7.49 23.79
CA PHE A 17 3.12 6.07 23.76
C PHE A 17 4.06 5.29 22.85
N ASN A 18 4.42 4.09 23.29
CA ASN A 18 5.17 3.12 22.53
C ASN A 18 4.15 2.12 21.97
N ALA A 19 4.06 2.01 20.65
CA ALA A 19 3.20 1.01 20.01
C ALA A 19 4.09 -0.07 19.41
N LYS A 20 3.90 -1.32 19.86
CA LYS A 20 4.53 -2.50 19.24
C LYS A 20 3.45 -3.36 18.64
N GLY A 21 3.73 -3.89 17.45
CA GLY A 21 2.82 -4.83 16.82
C GLY A 21 3.58 -5.79 15.93
N ALA A 22 3.12 -7.03 15.90
CA ALA A 22 3.51 -8.03 14.92
C ALA A 22 2.38 -8.15 13.89
N ILE A 23 2.75 -8.08 12.61
CA ILE A 23 1.82 -8.29 11.50
C ILE A 23 2.22 -9.54 10.72
N GLU A 24 1.22 -10.25 10.24
CA GLU A 24 1.38 -11.29 9.24
C GLU A 24 0.93 -10.76 7.88
N CYS A 25 1.67 -11.10 6.84
CA CYS A 25 1.40 -10.67 5.47
C CYS A 25 1.11 -11.86 4.57
N TYR A 26 0.15 -11.68 3.68
CA TYR A 26 -0.30 -12.67 2.71
C TYR A 26 -0.26 -12.04 1.32
N LYS A 27 0.61 -12.57 0.47
CA LYS A 27 0.71 -12.12 -0.92
C LYS A 27 -0.24 -12.95 -1.76
N GLY A 28 -1.19 -12.28 -2.40
CA GLY A 28 -2.08 -12.91 -3.37
C GLY A 28 -1.36 -13.25 -4.67
N GLU A 29 -1.98 -14.13 -5.44
CA GLU A 29 -1.55 -14.42 -6.81
C GLU A 29 -1.75 -13.20 -7.73
N MET A 30 -1.12 -13.24 -8.90
CA MET A 30 -1.38 -12.23 -9.92
C MET A 30 -2.70 -12.55 -10.63
N GLU A 31 -3.64 -11.61 -10.58
CA GLU A 31 -4.92 -11.70 -11.26
C GLU A 31 -4.89 -10.90 -12.56
N VAL A 32 -5.50 -11.46 -13.61
CA VAL A 32 -5.68 -10.79 -14.90
C VAL A 32 -7.15 -10.41 -15.03
N LEU A 33 -7.44 -9.12 -14.95
CA LEU A 33 -8.76 -8.54 -15.07
C LEU A 33 -9.05 -8.29 -16.55
N LEU A 34 -9.63 -9.30 -17.21
CA LEU A 34 -9.87 -9.30 -18.66
C LEU A 34 -10.73 -8.12 -19.14
N GLU A 35 -11.70 -7.68 -18.33
CA GLU A 35 -12.58 -6.55 -18.64
C GLU A 35 -11.82 -5.22 -18.73
N SER A 36 -10.81 -5.02 -17.89
CA SER A 36 -10.01 -3.80 -17.83
C SER A 36 -8.62 -3.94 -18.46
N ARG A 37 -8.33 -5.10 -19.08
CA ARG A 37 -6.98 -5.49 -19.53
C ARG A 37 -5.90 -5.21 -18.48
N ALA A 38 -6.25 -5.34 -17.21
CA ALA A 38 -5.39 -4.96 -16.11
C ALA A 38 -4.78 -6.18 -15.44
N ARG A 39 -3.54 -6.05 -14.95
CA ARG A 39 -2.92 -7.04 -14.07
C ARG A 39 -2.95 -6.49 -12.65
N CYS A 40 -3.50 -7.24 -11.71
CA CYS A 40 -3.61 -6.83 -10.32
C CYS A 40 -2.89 -7.84 -9.43
N ARG A 41 -2.17 -7.35 -8.42
CA ARG A 41 -1.68 -8.19 -7.34
C ARG A 41 -1.96 -7.53 -6.00
N GLU A 42 -2.60 -8.28 -5.11
CA GLU A 42 -2.92 -7.83 -3.76
C GLU A 42 -1.93 -8.41 -2.74
N THR A 43 -1.68 -7.66 -1.67
CA THR A 43 -1.05 -8.17 -0.46
C THR A 43 -1.87 -7.70 0.75
N ALA A 44 -2.41 -8.66 1.48
CA ALA A 44 -3.15 -8.43 2.70
C ALA A 44 -2.22 -8.52 3.92
N PHE A 45 -2.58 -7.84 5.01
CA PHE A 45 -1.91 -7.97 6.28
C PHE A 45 -2.92 -7.98 7.43
N ASN A 46 -2.59 -8.72 8.48
CA ASN A 46 -3.34 -8.76 9.72
C ASN A 46 -2.38 -8.65 10.90
N MET A 47 -2.74 -7.86 11.91
CA MET A 47 -2.00 -7.83 13.16
C MET A 47 -2.29 -9.07 14.00
N ILE A 48 -1.24 -9.76 14.41
CA ILE A 48 -1.31 -10.96 15.25
C ILE A 48 -1.03 -10.66 16.72
N ASP A 49 -0.35 -9.55 17.01
CA ASP A 49 -0.12 -9.02 18.36
C ASP A 49 0.09 -7.51 18.30
N GLY A 50 -0.37 -6.76 19.30
CA GLY A 50 -0.14 -5.31 19.42
C GLY A 50 -1.24 -4.50 20.09
N ASP A 51 -1.18 -3.17 19.98
CA ASP A 51 -2.01 -2.22 20.74
C ASP A 51 -3.38 -1.89 20.13
N PHE A 52 -3.70 -2.48 18.99
CA PHE A 52 -5.00 -2.39 18.35
C PHE A 52 -5.81 -3.66 18.63
N LYS A 53 -7.13 -3.54 18.69
CA LYS A 53 -8.03 -4.72 18.66
C LYS A 53 -8.14 -5.23 17.23
N VAL A 54 -8.25 -4.29 16.28
CA VAL A 54 -8.25 -4.56 14.85
C VAL A 54 -7.16 -3.70 14.25
N PHE A 55 -6.22 -4.33 13.53
CA PHE A 55 -5.32 -3.62 12.63
C PHE A 55 -5.02 -4.53 11.46
N GLN A 56 -5.70 -4.26 10.36
CA GLN A 56 -5.66 -5.10 9.17
C GLN A 56 -5.83 -4.24 7.93
N GLY A 57 -5.48 -4.81 6.79
CA GLY A 57 -5.66 -4.10 5.54
C GLY A 57 -5.09 -4.86 4.37
N LYS A 58 -5.10 -4.18 3.24
CA LYS A 58 -4.58 -4.70 1.99
C LYS A 58 -4.07 -3.56 1.13
N TRP A 59 -3.04 -3.86 0.37
CA TRP A 59 -2.58 -2.98 -0.70
C TRP A 59 -2.51 -3.75 -2.00
N SER A 60 -2.78 -3.07 -3.10
CA SER A 60 -2.73 -3.67 -4.42
C SER A 60 -1.96 -2.81 -5.39
N VAL A 61 -1.26 -3.48 -6.30
CA VAL A 61 -0.63 -2.88 -7.47
C VAL A 61 -1.44 -3.33 -8.67
N GLN A 62 -1.99 -2.37 -9.40
CA GLN A 62 -2.70 -2.61 -10.64
C GLN A 62 -1.96 -1.94 -11.79
N GLU A 63 -1.70 -2.69 -12.84
CA GLU A 63 -1.14 -2.21 -14.10
C GLU A 63 -2.27 -2.18 -15.13
N VAL A 64 -2.54 -1.02 -15.72
CA VAL A 64 -3.57 -0.78 -16.73
C VAL A 64 -2.90 -0.38 -18.04
N ASP A 65 -3.33 -0.99 -19.14
CA ASP A 65 -2.86 -0.63 -20.49
C ASP A 65 -3.41 0.75 -20.89
N ALA A 66 -2.53 1.73 -21.12
CA ALA A 66 -2.92 3.11 -21.37
C ALA A 66 -3.42 3.36 -22.81
N THR A 67 -3.41 2.35 -23.69
CA THR A 67 -3.79 2.45 -25.11
C THR A 67 -5.31 2.58 -25.35
N THR A 68 -6.03 3.24 -24.44
CA THR A 68 -7.48 3.47 -24.54
C THR A 68 -7.78 4.80 -25.25
N ASP A 69 -7.24 5.00 -26.44
CA ASP A 69 -7.78 6.01 -27.36
C ASP A 69 -8.42 5.30 -28.55
N GLU A 70 -9.75 5.40 -28.61
CA GLU A 70 -10.55 4.88 -29.70
C GLU A 70 -10.19 5.60 -31.02
N GLY A 71 -9.44 4.92 -31.89
CA GLY A 71 -9.32 5.29 -33.30
C GLY A 71 -7.99 5.89 -33.78
N GLY A 72 -6.94 5.93 -32.95
CA GLY A 72 -5.60 6.39 -33.35
C GLY A 72 -4.61 5.24 -33.55
N GLU A 73 -3.63 5.43 -34.46
CA GLU A 73 -2.55 4.49 -34.74
C GLU A 73 -1.89 3.92 -33.47
N VAL A 74 -1.60 2.62 -33.45
CA VAL A 74 -0.96 1.91 -32.33
C VAL A 74 0.37 2.60 -32.00
N PRO A 75 0.53 3.22 -30.81
CA PRO A 75 1.78 3.84 -30.44
C PRO A 75 2.87 2.76 -30.35
N ILE A 76 4.05 3.08 -30.88
CA ILE A 76 5.22 2.20 -31.00
C ILE A 76 5.75 1.72 -29.62
N SER A 77 5.32 2.37 -28.54
CA SER A 77 5.60 2.01 -27.15
C SER A 77 4.28 1.81 -26.37
N GLN A 78 4.08 0.61 -25.83
CA GLN A 78 2.96 0.34 -24.92
C GLN A 78 3.23 1.07 -23.59
N GLU A 79 2.48 2.13 -23.32
CA GLU A 79 2.52 2.83 -22.04
C GLU A 79 1.60 2.11 -21.04
N PHE A 80 2.15 1.70 -19.91
CA PHE A 80 1.38 1.12 -18.81
C PHE A 80 1.24 2.13 -17.68
N GLN A 81 0.01 2.35 -17.23
CA GLN A 81 -0.24 3.11 -16.01
C GLN A 81 -0.27 2.15 -14.82
N THR A 82 0.39 2.54 -13.73
CA THR A 82 0.36 1.78 -12.47
C THR A 82 -0.46 2.53 -11.43
N MET A 83 -1.45 1.86 -10.86
CA MET A 83 -2.24 2.34 -9.72
C MET A 83 -1.88 1.54 -8.47
N LEU A 84 -1.52 2.26 -7.40
CA LEU A 84 -1.26 1.69 -6.08
C LEU A 84 -2.40 2.07 -5.14
N SER A 85 -3.10 1.06 -4.61
CA SER A 85 -4.26 1.24 -3.73
C SER A 85 -3.97 0.68 -2.35
N TYR A 86 -4.52 1.32 -1.31
CA TYR A 86 -4.35 0.92 0.07
C TYR A 86 -5.67 1.04 0.83
N VAL A 87 -6.05 -0.03 1.53
CA VAL A 87 -7.21 -0.05 2.43
C VAL A 87 -6.72 -0.52 3.79
N VAL A 88 -7.08 0.22 4.84
CA VAL A 88 -6.73 -0.10 6.23
C VAL A 88 -7.96 0.02 7.11
N GLU A 89 -8.09 -0.92 8.03
CA GLU A 89 -9.07 -0.92 9.10
C GLU A 89 -8.34 -0.94 10.44
N LEU A 90 -8.83 -0.13 11.38
CA LEU A 90 -8.23 -0.01 12.69
C LEU A 90 -9.27 0.20 13.80
N GLU A 91 -9.08 -0.50 14.91
CA GLU A 91 -9.81 -0.29 16.16
C GLU A 91 -8.80 -0.22 17.31
N PRO A 92 -8.60 0.92 17.98
CA PRO A 92 -7.66 1.05 19.08
C PRO A 92 -8.17 0.35 20.36
N LYS A 93 -7.26 -0.20 21.18
CA LYS A 93 -7.61 -0.71 22.53
C LYS A 93 -7.89 0.43 23.52
N LEU A 94 -7.20 1.56 23.36
CA LEU A 94 -7.29 2.73 24.23
C LEU A 94 -8.33 3.74 23.72
N TRP A 95 -8.92 4.51 24.63
CA TRP A 95 -9.79 5.64 24.26
C TRP A 95 -8.94 6.78 23.68
N VAL A 96 -8.79 6.79 22.36
CA VAL A 96 -8.06 7.81 21.60
C VAL A 96 -9.05 8.51 20.66
N PRO A 97 -9.03 9.85 20.54
CA PRO A 97 -9.84 10.54 19.55
C PRO A 97 -9.56 10.01 18.14
N VAL A 98 -10.56 9.42 17.49
CA VAL A 98 -10.45 8.77 16.18
C VAL A 98 -9.76 9.67 15.14
N ARG A 99 -10.07 10.98 15.16
CA ARG A 99 -9.48 11.97 14.24
C ARG A 99 -7.96 12.12 14.35
N LEU A 100 -7.37 11.87 15.53
CA LEU A 100 -5.91 11.92 15.70
C LEU A 100 -5.24 10.69 15.07
N LEU A 101 -5.87 9.53 15.17
CA LEU A 101 -5.40 8.30 14.54
C LEU A 101 -5.55 8.39 13.02
N GLU A 102 -6.74 8.76 12.53
CA GLU A 102 -7.04 8.89 11.11
C GLU A 102 -6.09 9.88 10.41
N GLY A 103 -5.90 11.08 10.97
CA GLY A 103 -5.04 12.10 10.38
C GLY A 103 -3.59 11.65 10.22
N ARG A 104 -3.03 10.94 11.22
CA ARG A 104 -1.68 10.38 11.11
C ARG A 104 -1.64 9.23 10.12
N ILE A 105 -2.56 8.28 10.22
CA ILE A 105 -2.55 7.07 9.39
C ILE A 105 -2.70 7.43 7.92
N CYS A 106 -3.60 8.34 7.57
CA CYS A 106 -3.73 8.84 6.20
C CYS A 106 -2.45 9.52 5.71
N LYS A 107 -1.77 10.31 6.56
CA LYS A 107 -0.51 10.96 6.19
C LYS A 107 0.61 9.93 5.95
N GLU A 108 0.75 8.96 6.84
CA GLU A 108 1.78 7.92 6.73
C GLU A 108 1.54 7.01 5.53
N ILE A 109 0.29 6.61 5.27
CA ILE A 109 -0.06 5.81 4.08
C ILE A 109 0.26 6.60 2.81
N LYS A 110 -0.18 7.86 2.69
CA LYS A 110 0.15 8.71 1.53
C LYS A 110 1.66 8.81 1.31
N THR A 111 2.42 9.01 2.38
CA THR A 111 3.88 9.08 2.32
C THR A 111 4.47 7.75 1.83
N ASN A 112 4.00 6.63 2.36
CA ASN A 112 4.43 5.30 1.93
C ASN A 112 4.17 5.06 0.43
N LEU A 113 2.98 5.41 -0.06
CA LEU A 113 2.62 5.30 -1.48
C LEU A 113 3.54 6.14 -2.37
N VAL A 114 3.85 7.37 -1.97
CA VAL A 114 4.78 8.25 -2.69
C VAL A 114 6.20 7.66 -2.72
N CYS A 115 6.71 7.20 -1.57
CA CYS A 115 8.04 6.59 -1.52
C CYS A 115 8.14 5.31 -2.37
N ILE A 116 7.10 4.47 -2.40
CA ILE A 116 7.06 3.28 -3.26
C ILE A 116 7.15 3.68 -4.73
N ARG A 117 6.38 4.71 -5.14
CA ARG A 117 6.41 5.23 -6.50
C ARG A 117 7.80 5.74 -6.88
N GLU A 118 8.37 6.62 -6.07
CA GLU A 118 9.69 7.22 -6.32
C GLU A 118 10.77 6.15 -6.45
N GLU A 119 10.74 5.13 -5.58
CA GLU A 119 11.68 4.03 -5.63
C GLU A 119 11.48 3.14 -6.86
N ALA A 120 10.24 2.84 -7.24
CA ALA A 120 9.94 2.10 -8.46
C ALA A 120 10.44 2.83 -9.72
N GLU A 121 10.17 4.14 -9.83
CA GLU A 121 10.65 4.99 -10.93
C GLU A 121 12.18 5.09 -10.93
N ARG A 122 12.83 5.09 -9.77
CA ARG A 122 14.29 5.08 -9.65
C ARG A 122 14.87 3.75 -10.16
N VAL A 123 14.31 2.62 -9.74
CA VAL A 123 14.75 1.28 -10.17
C VAL A 123 14.56 1.10 -11.67
N GLN A 124 13.42 1.54 -12.22
CA GLN A 124 13.16 1.48 -13.66
C GLN A 124 14.22 2.25 -14.47
N ARG A 125 14.58 3.46 -14.03
CA ARG A 125 15.65 4.26 -14.67
C ARG A 125 17.02 3.59 -14.63
N LEU A 126 17.31 2.83 -13.59
CA LEU A 126 18.59 2.11 -13.46
C LEU A 126 18.63 0.80 -14.25
N GLN A 127 17.49 0.16 -14.49
CA GLN A 127 17.40 -1.06 -15.29
C GLN A 127 17.25 -0.78 -16.79
N GLY A 128 16.82 0.42 -17.16
CA GLY A 128 16.64 0.87 -18.53
C GLY A 128 17.82 1.63 -19.16
N GLY A 129 19.01 1.60 -18.55
CA GLY A 129 20.26 2.17 -19.08
C GLY A 129 21.36 1.13 -19.14
#